data_AF-A0A947YXE1-F1
#
_entry.id   AF-A0A947YXE1-F1
#
_cell.length_a   1.000
_cell.length_b   1.000
_cell.length_c   1.000
_cell.angle_alpha   90.00
_cell.angle_beta   90.00
_cell.angle_gamma   90.00
#
_symmetry.space_group_name_H-M   'P 1'
#
loop_
_entity.id
_entity.type
_entity.pdbx_description
1 polymer ?
#
loop_
_entity_poly.entity_id
_entity_poly.type
_entity_poly.pdbx_seq_one_letter_code
_entity_poly.pdbx_strand_id
1 'polypeptide(L)'
;MKNFYIFSAVILSFVALISVVNAGGPQKKAAVLKTRYIGNLTKNSKYNYSAPDRYCILKKDSSDGDLYNGFGWRMGKMNISGLSDQILSAISKSPAVEVIGTPVKDLTTVIKKSGKCNQQDIPIMQMRSDWVSPECGNSIWITTLERLKSLYFIKANSASKSGFLSVLKQKSATKVTFRNDFGVLLNKISFRAHYESWPGKPSPKYVNYSLDNFKSGTTKSFTIPLEISSEGARQKYRLYTLELSTTFKDSTGRTVLIDLSTWVGK
;
A
#
# COMPACT_ATOMS: atom_id res chain seq x y z
N MET A 1 -38.83 18.38 -27.99
CA MET A 1 -38.85 16.95 -28.38
C MET A 1 -37.84 16.72 -29.49
N LYS A 2 -36.73 16.03 -29.20
CA LYS A 2 -35.93 15.18 -30.10
C LYS A 2 -34.75 14.64 -29.28
N ASN A 3 -34.99 13.51 -28.62
CA ASN A 3 -33.97 12.73 -27.92
C ASN A 3 -33.16 11.95 -28.96
N PHE A 4 -31.87 12.22 -29.05
CA PHE A 4 -30.92 11.40 -29.79
C PHE A 4 -30.41 10.28 -28.87
N TYR A 5 -30.91 9.07 -29.08
CA TYR A 5 -30.34 7.85 -28.51
C TYR A 5 -29.16 7.42 -29.37
N ILE A 6 -27.94 7.56 -28.84
CA ILE A 6 -26.74 6.96 -29.42
C ILE A 6 -26.66 5.50 -28.93
N PHE A 7 -27.06 4.57 -29.79
CA PHE A 7 -26.78 3.15 -29.61
C PHE A 7 -25.27 2.93 -29.76
N SER A 8 -24.59 2.62 -28.65
CA SER A 8 -23.23 2.08 -28.69
C SER A 8 -23.30 0.61 -29.09
N ALA A 9 -22.84 0.32 -30.30
CA ALA A 9 -22.64 -1.03 -30.79
C ALA A 9 -21.56 -1.72 -29.97
N VAL A 10 -21.95 -2.78 -29.25
CA VAL A 10 -21.05 -3.73 -28.61
C VAL A 10 -20.42 -4.57 -29.73
N ILE A 11 -19.17 -4.26 -30.08
CA ILE A 11 -18.36 -5.14 -30.93
C ILE A 11 -17.94 -6.34 -30.08
N LEU A 12 -18.65 -7.44 -30.30
CA LEU A 12 -18.35 -8.78 -29.81
C LEU A 12 -17.15 -9.30 -30.62
N SER A 13 -15.92 -9.06 -30.15
CA SER A 13 -14.73 -9.60 -30.81
C SER A 13 -14.65 -11.11 -30.59
N PHE A 14 -14.81 -11.83 -31.69
CA PHE A 14 -14.56 -13.25 -31.90
C PHE A 14 -13.28 -13.73 -31.19
N VAL A 15 -13.43 -14.64 -30.23
CA VAL A 15 -12.32 -15.51 -29.78
C VAL A 15 -12.27 -16.68 -30.75
N ALA A 16 -11.42 -16.57 -31.78
CA ALA A 16 -11.04 -17.71 -32.59
C ALA A 16 -10.16 -18.64 -31.72
N LEU A 17 -10.75 -19.77 -31.35
CA LEU A 17 -10.07 -20.85 -30.64
C LEU A 17 -9.13 -21.55 -31.64
N ILE A 18 -7.89 -21.08 -31.76
CA ILE A 18 -6.84 -21.83 -32.46
C ILE A 18 -6.41 -22.97 -31.52
N SER A 19 -7.01 -24.14 -31.72
CA SER A 19 -6.53 -25.40 -31.16
C SER A 19 -5.22 -25.80 -31.83
N VAL A 20 -4.12 -25.15 -31.44
CA VAL A 20 -2.79 -25.67 -31.75
C VAL A 20 -2.59 -26.92 -30.88
N VAL A 21 -2.70 -28.09 -31.52
CA VAL A 21 -2.26 -29.37 -30.96
C VAL A 21 -0.73 -29.27 -30.80
N ASN A 22 -0.30 -28.78 -29.64
CA ASN A 22 1.10 -28.57 -29.36
C ASN A 22 1.70 -29.90 -28.86
N ALA A 23 2.44 -30.56 -29.73
CA ALA A 23 3.11 -31.82 -29.45
C ALA A 23 4.12 -31.66 -28.30
N GLY A 24 3.75 -32.15 -27.11
CA GLY A 24 4.58 -32.91 -26.16
C GLY A 24 5.99 -32.44 -25.76
N GLY A 25 6.43 -31.23 -26.10
CA GLY A 25 7.72 -30.72 -25.65
C GLY A 25 7.70 -30.42 -24.15
N PRO A 26 8.82 -30.63 -23.42
CA PRO A 26 8.91 -30.24 -22.02
C PRO A 26 8.65 -28.73 -21.91
N GLN A 27 7.45 -28.36 -21.47
CA GLN A 27 7.12 -26.97 -21.22
C GLN A 27 8.02 -26.50 -20.08
N LYS A 28 9.08 -25.75 -20.44
CA LYS A 28 9.84 -24.95 -19.48
C LYS A 28 8.82 -24.07 -18.77
N LYS A 29 8.44 -24.43 -17.55
CA LYS A 29 7.57 -23.60 -16.70
C LYS A 29 8.20 -22.22 -16.67
N ALA A 30 7.57 -21.25 -17.32
CA ALA A 30 8.04 -19.89 -17.34
C ALA A 30 8.24 -19.46 -15.87
N ALA A 31 9.45 -19.00 -15.54
CA ALA A 31 9.73 -18.55 -14.19
C ALA A 31 8.78 -17.39 -13.86
N VAL A 32 7.90 -17.60 -12.89
CA VAL A 32 6.97 -16.56 -12.45
C VAL A 32 7.79 -15.41 -11.87
N LEU A 33 7.84 -14.29 -12.59
CA LEU A 33 8.56 -13.11 -12.16
C LEU A 33 7.89 -12.55 -10.89
N LYS A 34 8.62 -12.60 -9.78
CA LYS A 34 8.19 -12.01 -8.49
C LYS A 34 8.05 -10.50 -8.62
N THR A 35 7.08 -9.92 -7.93
CA THR A 35 6.82 -8.48 -7.87
C THR A 35 7.80 -7.79 -6.91
N ARG A 36 8.24 -6.58 -7.28
CA ARG A 36 9.05 -5.69 -6.43
C ARG A 36 8.12 -4.64 -5.82
N TYR A 37 8.05 -4.58 -4.50
CA TYR A 37 7.28 -3.61 -3.74
C TYR A 37 8.22 -2.61 -3.10
N ILE A 38 7.95 -1.31 -3.22
CA ILE A 38 8.72 -0.25 -2.59
C ILE A 38 7.79 0.62 -1.76
N GLY A 39 8.04 0.74 -0.47
CA GLY A 39 7.13 1.46 0.42
C GLY A 39 7.69 1.62 1.83
N ASN A 40 6.89 2.21 2.71
CA ASN A 40 7.21 2.27 4.13
C ASN A 40 6.78 0.96 4.81
N LEU A 41 7.64 0.44 5.71
CA LEU A 41 7.25 -0.65 6.60
C LEU A 41 6.52 -0.09 7.82
N THR A 42 5.33 -0.61 8.09
CA THR A 42 4.57 -0.31 9.29
C THR A 42 4.52 -1.55 10.16
N LYS A 43 4.94 -1.41 11.43
CA LYS A 43 4.77 -2.47 12.42
C LYS A 43 3.31 -2.56 12.79
N ASN A 44 2.73 -3.74 12.66
CA ASN A 44 1.40 -3.99 13.17
C ASN A 44 1.45 -4.06 14.70
N SER A 45 0.40 -3.62 15.37
CA SER A 45 0.34 -3.69 16.84
C SER A 45 -0.99 -4.22 17.34
N LYS A 46 -0.98 -4.66 18.60
CA LYS A 46 -2.16 -5.17 19.32
C LYS A 46 -3.29 -4.18 19.16
N TYR A 47 -4.35 -4.64 18.50
CA TYR A 47 -5.59 -3.90 18.35
C TYR A 47 -5.46 -2.53 17.65
N ASN A 48 -4.39 -2.33 16.88
CA ASN A 48 -4.30 -1.13 16.07
C ASN A 48 -5.43 -1.14 15.03
N TYR A 49 -6.20 -0.06 15.03
CA TYR A 49 -7.34 0.09 14.15
C TYR A 49 -6.99 0.07 12.67
N SER A 50 -5.79 0.45 12.24
CA SER A 50 -5.42 0.45 10.81
C SER A 50 -4.44 -0.65 10.47
N ALA A 51 -3.67 -1.16 11.43
CA ALA A 51 -2.57 -2.11 11.27
C ALA A 51 -2.55 -3.19 12.38
N PRO A 52 -3.60 -4.02 12.52
CA PRO A 52 -3.70 -4.95 13.65
C PRO A 52 -2.74 -6.14 13.52
N ASP A 53 -2.10 -6.54 14.63
CA ASP A 53 -1.27 -7.75 14.72
C ASP A 53 -2.08 -9.03 14.99
N ARG A 54 -3.38 -8.89 15.28
CA ARG A 54 -4.30 -9.97 15.64
C ARG A 54 -5.72 -9.60 15.25
N TYR A 55 -6.52 -10.59 14.90
CA TYR A 55 -7.91 -10.44 14.49
C TYR A 55 -8.82 -11.14 15.48
N CYS A 56 -9.78 -10.40 16.03
CA CYS A 56 -10.91 -11.02 16.70
C CYS A 56 -12.00 -11.29 15.68
N ILE A 57 -12.39 -12.55 15.52
CA ILE A 57 -13.45 -12.94 14.60
C ILE A 57 -14.60 -13.51 15.42
N LEU A 58 -15.69 -12.75 15.51
CA LEU A 58 -16.91 -13.20 16.18
C LEU A 58 -17.59 -14.29 15.36
N LYS A 59 -18.21 -15.24 16.07
CA LYS A 59 -19.17 -16.14 15.44
C LYS A 59 -20.42 -15.34 15.09
N LYS A 60 -21.08 -15.70 13.98
CA LYS A 60 -22.33 -15.10 13.57
C LYS A 60 -23.34 -15.18 14.73
N ASP A 61 -23.96 -14.05 15.06
CA ASP A 61 -24.99 -13.92 16.10
C ASP A 61 -24.54 -14.28 17.54
N SER A 62 -23.24 -14.15 17.86
CA SER A 62 -22.70 -14.45 19.19
C SER A 62 -21.74 -13.37 19.71
N SER A 63 -21.69 -13.20 21.03
CA SER A 63 -20.63 -12.44 21.73
C SER A 63 -19.30 -13.18 21.77
N ASP A 64 -19.27 -14.47 21.41
CA ASP A 64 -18.07 -15.27 21.41
C ASP A 64 -17.30 -15.13 20.09
N GLY A 65 -16.00 -14.88 20.20
CA GLY A 65 -15.07 -14.87 19.08
C GLY A 65 -13.87 -15.77 19.28
N ASP A 66 -13.22 -16.09 18.16
CA ASP A 66 -11.91 -16.69 18.17
C ASP A 66 -10.86 -15.61 17.83
N LEU A 67 -9.74 -15.65 18.54
CA LEU A 67 -8.61 -14.77 18.30
C LEU A 67 -7.66 -15.44 17.30
N TYR A 68 -7.21 -14.68 16.31
CA TYR A 68 -6.24 -15.11 15.30
C TYR A 68 -5.01 -14.21 15.36
N ASN A 69 -3.82 -14.81 15.40
CA ASN A 69 -2.58 -14.08 15.22
C ASN A 69 -2.44 -13.68 13.75
N GLY A 70 -2.31 -12.37 13.52
CA GLY A 70 -2.07 -11.77 12.22
C GLY A 70 -0.58 -11.71 11.90
N PHE A 71 -0.14 -10.57 11.40
CA PHE A 71 1.22 -10.35 10.91
C PHE A 71 1.91 -9.29 11.76
N GLY A 72 3.23 -9.39 11.92
CA GLY A 72 4.01 -8.37 12.62
C GLY A 72 4.20 -7.08 11.80
N TRP A 73 4.09 -7.15 10.47
CA TRP A 73 4.45 -6.06 9.58
C TRP A 73 3.57 -5.99 8.32
N ARG A 74 3.49 -4.79 7.75
CA ARG A 74 2.82 -4.51 6.48
C ARG A 74 3.55 -3.44 5.68
N MET A 75 3.23 -3.37 4.39
CA MET A 75 3.59 -2.27 3.48
C MET A 75 2.31 -1.77 2.81
N GLY A 76 2.06 -0.46 2.90
CA GLY A 76 0.80 0.12 2.42
C GLY A 76 -0.40 -0.56 3.08
N LYS A 77 -1.23 -1.24 2.29
CA LYS A 77 -2.41 -2.01 2.73
C LYS A 77 -2.19 -3.53 2.84
N MET A 78 -1.02 -4.04 2.44
CA MET A 78 -0.75 -5.47 2.36
C MET A 78 0.14 -5.93 3.51
N ASN A 79 -0.28 -6.97 4.21
CA ASN A 79 0.55 -7.64 5.22
C ASN A 79 1.75 -8.34 4.56
N ILE A 80 2.83 -8.52 5.32
CA ILE A 80 4.04 -9.20 4.87
C ILE A 80 4.21 -10.51 5.64
N SER A 81 4.48 -11.59 4.91
CA SER A 81 4.79 -12.92 5.45
C SER A 81 6.06 -13.48 4.83
N GLY A 82 6.61 -14.54 5.44
CA GLY A 82 7.78 -15.26 4.89
C GLY A 82 9.13 -14.67 5.27
N LEU A 83 9.16 -13.58 6.05
CA LEU A 83 10.36 -12.98 6.61
C LEU A 83 10.24 -12.89 8.13
N SER A 84 11.38 -12.94 8.83
CA SER A 84 11.41 -12.78 10.29
C SER A 84 11.23 -11.32 10.70
N ASP A 85 10.64 -11.10 11.88
CA ASP A 85 10.48 -9.77 12.46
C ASP A 85 11.82 -9.04 12.67
N GLN A 86 12.90 -9.79 12.92
CA GLN A 86 14.24 -9.24 13.08
C GLN A 86 14.72 -8.56 11.79
N ILE A 87 14.54 -9.21 10.62
CA ILE A 87 14.92 -8.64 9.31
C ILE A 87 14.15 -7.35 9.05
N LEU A 88 12.83 -7.38 9.25
CA LEU A 88 11.95 -6.24 8.97
C LEU A 88 12.21 -5.07 9.92
N SER A 89 12.42 -5.35 11.21
CA SER A 89 12.79 -4.34 12.21
C SER A 89 14.11 -3.65 11.89
N ALA A 90 15.10 -4.38 11.37
CA ALA A 90 16.41 -3.81 11.04
C ALA A 90 16.36 -2.76 9.91
N ILE A 91 15.36 -2.84 9.03
CA ILE A 91 15.20 -1.95 7.86
C ILE A 91 14.01 -1.00 7.98
N SER A 92 13.17 -1.12 8.99
CA SER A 92 11.92 -0.35 9.11
C SER A 92 12.11 1.16 9.30
N LYS A 93 13.29 1.60 9.76
CA LYS A 93 13.64 3.03 9.89
C LYS A 93 14.03 3.68 8.57
N SER A 94 14.17 2.91 7.49
CA SER A 94 14.48 3.45 6.17
C SER A 94 13.27 4.20 5.60
N PRO A 95 13.46 5.36 4.93
CA PRO A 95 12.36 6.10 4.30
C PRO A 95 11.68 5.29 3.17
N ALA A 96 12.37 4.31 2.60
CA ALA A 96 11.79 3.35 1.67
C ALA A 96 12.44 1.98 1.85
N VAL A 97 11.62 0.94 1.89
CA VAL A 97 12.02 -0.45 1.94
C VAL A 97 11.58 -1.13 0.65
N GLU A 98 12.44 -2.01 0.14
CA GLU A 98 12.11 -2.90 -0.94
C GLU A 98 11.74 -4.29 -0.40
N VAL A 99 10.65 -4.85 -0.90
CA VAL A 99 10.24 -6.23 -0.65
C VAL A 99 10.05 -6.92 -2.00
N ILE A 100 10.70 -8.07 -2.21
CA ILE A 100 10.47 -8.91 -3.39
C ILE A 100 9.63 -10.10 -2.97
N GLY A 101 8.51 -10.34 -3.64
CA GLY A 101 7.58 -11.40 -3.25
C GLY A 101 6.49 -11.65 -4.27
N THR A 102 5.52 -12.47 -3.87
CA THR A 102 4.34 -12.78 -4.68
C THR A 102 3.09 -12.30 -3.93
N PRO A 103 2.14 -11.62 -4.60
CA PRO A 103 0.85 -11.35 -4.00
C PRO A 103 0.08 -12.67 -3.87
N VAL A 104 -0.33 -13.01 -2.66
CA VAL A 104 -1.14 -14.19 -2.39
C VAL A 104 -2.48 -13.72 -1.85
N LYS A 105 -3.56 -14.19 -2.45
CA LYS A 105 -4.92 -13.96 -1.95
C LYS A 105 -5.19 -14.91 -0.80
N ASP A 106 -6.12 -14.52 0.07
CA ASP A 106 -6.58 -15.29 1.22
C ASP A 106 -5.62 -15.28 2.40
N LEU A 107 -5.78 -14.27 3.27
CA LEU A 107 -5.05 -14.15 4.53
C LEU A 107 -5.31 -15.32 5.49
N THR A 108 -6.45 -16.01 5.36
CA THR A 108 -6.80 -17.10 6.27
C THR A 108 -5.86 -18.30 6.16
N THR A 109 -5.14 -18.40 5.04
CA THR A 109 -4.15 -19.45 4.80
C THR A 109 -2.89 -19.35 5.67
N VAL A 110 -2.65 -18.19 6.30
CA VAL A 110 -1.40 -17.91 7.04
C VAL A 110 -1.62 -17.44 8.48
N ILE A 111 -2.77 -16.85 8.80
CA ILE A 111 -3.13 -16.51 10.18
C ILE A 111 -3.44 -17.79 10.98
N LYS A 112 -3.14 -17.79 12.27
CA LYS A 112 -3.37 -18.94 13.14
C LYS A 112 -4.27 -18.58 14.31
N LYS A 113 -5.26 -19.42 14.59
CA LYS A 113 -6.08 -19.30 15.79
C LYS A 113 -5.18 -19.42 17.03
N SER A 114 -5.26 -18.44 17.93
CA SER A 114 -4.42 -18.33 19.12
C SER A 114 -5.19 -18.36 20.43
N GLY A 115 -6.53 -18.32 20.38
CA GLY A 115 -7.34 -18.48 21.57
C GLY A 115 -8.77 -18.01 21.38
N LYS A 116 -9.44 -17.74 22.50
CA LYS A 116 -10.71 -17.04 22.55
C LYS A 116 -10.49 -15.53 22.55
N CYS A 117 -11.39 -14.83 21.90
CA CYS A 117 -11.41 -13.39 21.93
C CYS A 117 -12.34 -12.91 23.05
N ASN A 118 -11.85 -12.01 23.91
CA ASN A 118 -12.69 -11.31 24.86
C ASN A 118 -13.17 -10.00 24.21
N GLN A 119 -14.49 -9.84 24.05
CA GLN A 119 -15.08 -8.67 23.41
C GLN A 119 -14.73 -7.35 24.11
N GLN A 120 -14.50 -7.39 25.42
CA GLN A 120 -14.13 -6.23 26.23
C GLN A 120 -12.72 -5.70 25.90
N ASP A 121 -11.85 -6.57 25.37
CA ASP A 121 -10.47 -6.23 25.02
C ASP A 121 -10.33 -5.74 23.57
N ILE A 122 -11.39 -5.83 22.76
CA ILE A 122 -11.36 -5.40 21.36
C ILE A 122 -11.62 -3.89 21.31
N PRO A 123 -10.83 -3.12 20.56
CA PRO A 123 -11.15 -1.72 20.31
C PRO A 123 -12.54 -1.66 19.65
N ILE A 124 -13.29 -0.61 19.98
CA ILE A 124 -14.62 -0.32 19.39
C ILE A 124 -14.56 -0.34 17.85
N MET A 125 -13.38 -0.15 17.27
CA MET A 125 -13.15 -0.32 15.85
C MET A 125 -11.85 -1.07 15.59
N GLN A 126 -11.91 -2.15 14.81
CA GLN A 126 -10.74 -2.76 14.20
C GLN A 126 -10.87 -2.59 12.69
N MET A 127 -10.53 -1.41 12.18
CA MET A 127 -10.58 -1.21 10.74
C MET A 127 -9.51 -2.02 10.01
N ARG A 128 -9.89 -2.37 8.81
CA ARG A 128 -9.08 -3.16 7.92
C ARG A 128 -8.33 -2.19 7.03
N SER A 129 -7.31 -2.70 6.33
CA SER A 129 -6.53 -1.91 5.36
C SER A 129 -7.40 -1.25 4.28
N ASP A 130 -8.63 -1.75 4.08
CA ASP A 130 -9.72 -1.15 3.32
C ASP A 130 -10.67 -0.34 4.23
N TRP A 131 -10.78 0.95 3.95
CA TRP A 131 -11.77 1.84 4.56
C TRP A 131 -13.19 1.38 4.21
N VAL A 132 -14.08 1.43 5.21
CA VAL A 132 -15.55 1.44 5.12
C VAL A 132 -16.12 0.51 4.02
N SER A 133 -16.18 -0.78 4.33
CA SER A 133 -16.92 -1.77 3.53
C SER A 133 -18.43 -1.63 3.78
N PRO A 134 -19.31 -2.02 2.84
CA PRO A 134 -20.76 -2.13 3.08
C PRO A 134 -21.17 -3.01 4.27
N GLU A 135 -20.27 -3.86 4.78
CA GLU A 135 -20.46 -4.60 6.04
C GLU A 135 -20.56 -3.68 7.27
N CYS A 136 -20.13 -2.42 7.16
CA CYS A 136 -20.04 -1.46 8.25
C CYS A 136 -21.36 -0.70 8.49
N GLY A 137 -22.50 -1.38 8.36
CA GLY A 137 -23.83 -0.81 8.64
C GLY A 137 -24.01 -0.46 10.13
N ASN A 138 -25.12 -0.86 10.76
CA ASN A 138 -25.40 -0.54 12.17
C ASN A 138 -24.59 -1.36 13.20
N SER A 139 -23.59 -2.14 12.77
CA SER A 139 -22.81 -3.03 13.65
C SER A 139 -21.34 -2.64 13.73
N ILE A 140 -20.78 -2.83 14.92
CA ILE A 140 -19.40 -2.53 15.31
C ILE A 140 -18.43 -3.23 14.35
N TRP A 141 -17.42 -2.49 13.89
CA TRP A 141 -16.44 -2.76 12.82
C TRP A 141 -15.57 -4.02 13.04
N ILE A 142 -16.18 -5.20 13.01
CA ILE A 142 -15.52 -6.49 13.29
C ILE A 142 -15.28 -7.24 11.97
N THR A 143 -14.07 -7.78 11.79
CA THR A 143 -13.70 -8.52 10.58
C THR A 143 -14.24 -9.96 10.58
N THR A 144 -14.59 -10.48 9.40
CA THR A 144 -15.01 -11.88 9.18
C THR A 144 -13.91 -12.71 8.52
N LEU A 145 -13.98 -14.04 8.60
CA LEU A 145 -13.08 -14.93 7.85
C LEU A 145 -13.26 -14.75 6.34
N GLU A 146 -14.50 -14.61 5.86
CA GLU A 146 -14.81 -14.38 4.44
C GLU A 146 -14.12 -13.13 3.91
N ARG A 147 -14.08 -12.04 4.70
CA ARG A 147 -13.33 -10.85 4.29
C ARG A 147 -11.84 -11.13 4.26
N LEU A 148 -11.28 -11.76 5.29
CA LEU A 148 -9.86 -12.07 5.31
C LEU A 148 -9.45 -12.95 4.11
N LYS A 149 -10.34 -13.83 3.62
CA LYS A 149 -10.15 -14.62 2.39
C LYS A 149 -10.04 -13.77 1.12
N SER A 150 -10.70 -12.61 1.09
CA SER A 150 -10.69 -11.71 -0.07
C SER A 150 -9.45 -10.82 -0.18
N LEU A 151 -8.71 -10.65 0.92
CA LEU A 151 -7.57 -9.74 1.00
C LEU A 151 -6.29 -10.42 0.48
N TYR A 152 -5.39 -9.60 -0.06
CA TYR A 152 -4.07 -10.04 -0.48
C TYR A 152 -3.01 -9.72 0.58
N PHE A 153 -1.98 -10.56 0.66
CA PHE A 153 -0.73 -10.29 1.35
C PHE A 153 0.48 -10.53 0.46
N ILE A 154 1.64 -10.03 0.89
CA ILE A 154 2.91 -10.28 0.24
C ILE A 154 3.52 -11.53 0.89
N LYS A 155 3.64 -12.62 0.12
CA LYS A 155 4.53 -13.73 0.47
C LYS A 155 5.93 -13.32 0.04
N ALA A 156 6.65 -12.72 0.97
CA ALA A 156 7.96 -12.12 0.72
C ALA A 156 9.05 -13.18 0.69
N ASN A 157 10.01 -12.96 -0.20
CA ASN A 157 11.21 -13.77 -0.35
C ASN A 157 12.44 -13.05 0.18
N SER A 158 12.50 -11.73 0.02
CA SER A 158 13.57 -10.89 0.51
C SER A 158 13.04 -9.50 0.83
N ALA A 159 13.73 -8.80 1.72
CA ALA A 159 13.53 -7.38 1.96
C ALA A 159 14.88 -6.68 2.19
N SER A 160 14.98 -5.44 1.76
CA SER A 160 16.19 -4.61 1.88
C SER A 160 15.84 -3.14 1.96
N LYS A 161 16.78 -2.29 2.38
CA LYS A 161 16.62 -0.84 2.26
C LYS A 161 16.57 -0.47 0.77
N SER A 162 15.61 0.35 0.37
CA SER A 162 15.53 0.84 -1.00
C SER A 162 16.36 2.11 -1.16
N GLY A 163 17.15 2.20 -2.23
CA GLY A 163 17.83 3.43 -2.64
C GLY A 163 16.91 4.43 -3.35
N PHE A 164 15.65 4.06 -3.59
CA PHE A 164 14.73 4.85 -4.42
C PHE A 164 14.38 6.21 -3.81
N LEU A 165 14.30 6.32 -2.48
CA LEU A 165 13.92 7.54 -1.77
C LEU A 165 14.90 7.82 -0.62
N SER A 166 15.37 9.06 -0.55
CA SER A 166 16.08 9.61 0.60
C SER A 166 15.41 10.91 1.05
N VAL A 167 15.35 11.12 2.37
CA VAL A 167 14.69 12.27 2.99
C VAL A 167 15.64 12.89 4.00
N LEU A 168 15.98 14.16 3.79
CA LEU A 168 16.82 14.95 4.70
C LEU A 168 16.00 16.11 5.26
N LYS A 169 15.69 16.05 6.54
CA LYS A 169 15.00 17.14 7.25
C LYS A 169 15.98 18.30 7.48
N GLN A 170 15.55 19.50 7.15
CA GLN A 170 16.25 20.76 7.40
C GLN A 170 15.40 21.64 8.32
N LYS A 171 15.90 22.83 8.69
CA LYS A 171 15.23 23.73 9.64
C LYS A 171 13.84 24.19 9.17
N SER A 172 13.70 24.55 7.90
CA SER A 172 12.46 25.12 7.32
C SER A 172 11.88 24.30 6.17
N ALA A 173 12.59 23.25 5.75
CA ALA A 173 12.23 22.44 4.59
C ALA A 173 12.70 20.99 4.78
N THR A 174 12.27 20.13 3.88
CA THR A 174 12.78 18.77 3.74
C THR A 174 13.28 18.59 2.32
N LYS A 175 14.54 18.15 2.17
CA LYS A 175 15.09 17.77 0.88
C LYS A 175 14.74 16.31 0.61
N VAL A 176 13.95 16.09 -0.43
CA VAL A 176 13.54 14.77 -0.89
C VAL A 176 14.35 14.44 -2.12
N THR A 177 14.97 13.27 -2.15
CA THR A 177 15.81 12.83 -3.27
C THR A 177 15.33 11.46 -3.74
N PHE A 178 14.99 11.38 -5.02
CA PHE A 178 14.60 10.15 -5.69
C PHE A 178 15.74 9.67 -6.58
N ARG A 179 15.99 8.36 -6.62
CA ARG A 179 16.95 7.73 -7.53
C ARG A 179 16.26 6.64 -8.35
N ASN A 180 16.39 6.67 -9.68
CA ASN A 180 15.79 5.66 -10.55
C ASN A 180 16.81 4.55 -10.85
N ASP A 181 16.69 3.41 -10.17
CA ASP A 181 17.52 2.22 -10.39
C ASP A 181 16.74 1.05 -11.02
N PHE A 182 15.70 1.33 -11.82
CA PHE A 182 14.84 0.27 -12.41
C PHE A 182 15.25 -0.14 -13.83
N GLY A 183 16.23 0.53 -14.44
CA GLY A 183 16.65 0.24 -15.81
C GLY A 183 15.65 0.73 -16.88
N VAL A 184 14.64 1.52 -16.50
CA VAL A 184 13.60 2.03 -17.41
C VAL A 184 13.41 3.53 -17.22
N LEU A 185 12.91 4.21 -18.25
CA LEU A 185 12.44 5.59 -18.14
C LEU A 185 11.14 5.62 -17.35
N LEU A 186 11.14 6.39 -16.26
CA LEU A 186 9.93 6.65 -15.49
C LEU A 186 9.31 7.97 -15.94
N ASN A 187 8.07 7.92 -16.42
CA ASN A 187 7.33 9.08 -16.94
C ASN A 187 6.00 9.24 -16.22
N LYS A 188 5.53 10.49 -16.10
CA LYS A 188 4.24 10.82 -15.48
C LYS A 188 4.09 10.29 -14.06
N ILE A 189 5.20 10.17 -13.33
CA ILE A 189 5.17 9.85 -11.92
C ILE A 189 5.00 11.16 -11.16
N SER A 190 3.97 11.27 -10.34
CA SER A 190 3.78 12.39 -9.43
C SER A 190 3.81 11.93 -7.99
N PHE A 191 4.41 12.72 -7.11
CA PHE A 191 4.25 12.58 -5.67
C PHE A 191 3.59 13.84 -5.11
N ARG A 192 2.97 13.69 -3.94
CA ARG A 192 2.14 14.72 -3.32
C ARG A 192 2.63 15.01 -1.91
N ALA A 193 2.82 16.28 -1.60
CA ALA A 193 3.02 16.76 -0.24
C ALA A 193 1.66 17.11 0.37
N HIS A 194 1.30 16.43 1.45
CA HIS A 194 0.08 16.65 2.21
C HIS A 194 0.38 17.55 3.41
N TYR A 195 -0.37 18.63 3.54
CA TYR A 195 -0.26 19.60 4.61
C TYR A 195 -1.54 19.67 5.43
N GLU A 196 -1.40 19.62 6.75
CA GLU A 196 -2.50 19.75 7.71
C GLU A 196 -2.37 21.06 8.51
N SER A 197 -3.51 21.67 8.85
CA SER A 197 -3.61 22.77 9.80
C SER A 197 -3.88 22.26 11.22
N TRP A 198 -3.71 23.12 12.22
CA TRP A 198 -4.06 22.81 13.61
C TRP A 198 -5.55 22.45 13.77
N PRO A 199 -5.91 21.65 14.81
CA PRO A 199 -7.27 21.16 15.02
C PRO A 199 -8.30 22.30 15.05
N GLY A 200 -9.44 22.08 14.39
CA GLY A 200 -10.59 22.98 14.41
C GLY A 200 -10.87 23.77 13.13
N LYS A 201 -10.00 23.76 12.10
CA LYS A 201 -10.18 24.41 10.76
C LYS A 201 -9.20 23.84 9.71
N PRO A 202 -9.29 24.25 8.41
CA PRO A 202 -10.09 23.80 7.25
C PRO A 202 -9.54 22.53 6.56
N SER A 203 -10.00 22.24 5.33
CA SER A 203 -9.56 21.09 4.52
C SER A 203 -8.03 21.02 4.33
N PRO A 204 -7.46 19.81 4.28
CA PRO A 204 -6.03 19.61 4.01
C PRO A 204 -5.61 20.25 2.69
N LYS A 205 -4.34 20.67 2.62
CA LYS A 205 -3.74 21.19 1.39
C LYS A 205 -2.81 20.16 0.78
N TYR A 206 -2.79 20.12 -0.55
CA TYR A 206 -1.95 19.21 -1.31
C TYR A 206 -1.14 19.97 -2.35
N VAL A 207 0.15 19.68 -2.42
CA VAL A 207 1.05 20.20 -3.46
C VAL A 207 1.63 19.03 -4.23
N ASN A 208 1.41 19.00 -5.54
CA ASN A 208 1.91 17.94 -6.42
C ASN A 208 3.26 18.30 -7.00
N TYR A 209 4.13 17.30 -7.12
CA TYR A 209 5.45 17.39 -7.72
C TYR A 209 5.59 16.29 -8.76
N SER A 210 6.26 16.59 -9.87
CA SER A 210 6.42 15.64 -10.98
C SER A 210 7.85 15.12 -11.13
N LEU A 211 7.95 13.82 -11.38
CA LEU A 211 9.14 13.08 -11.76
C LEU A 211 9.11 12.74 -13.27
N ASP A 212 8.80 13.71 -14.12
CA ASP A 212 8.75 13.51 -15.58
C ASP A 212 10.11 13.26 -16.21
N ASN A 213 10.19 12.40 -17.23
CA ASN A 213 11.44 12.08 -17.91
C ASN A 213 12.55 11.61 -16.95
N PHE A 214 12.19 10.83 -15.92
CA PHE A 214 13.12 10.37 -14.90
C PHE A 214 13.89 9.16 -15.40
N LYS A 215 15.03 9.40 -16.06
CA LYS A 215 15.89 8.40 -16.71
C LYS A 215 16.52 7.44 -15.70
N SER A 216 16.77 6.21 -16.13
CA SER A 216 17.51 5.23 -15.32
C SER A 216 18.90 5.75 -14.95
N GLY A 217 19.35 5.45 -13.74
CA GLY A 217 20.61 5.90 -13.15
C GLY A 217 20.64 7.35 -12.69
N THR A 218 19.58 8.13 -12.94
CA THR A 218 19.53 9.54 -12.55
C THR A 218 18.90 9.75 -11.19
N THR A 219 19.18 10.92 -10.63
CA THR A 219 18.65 11.38 -9.34
C THR A 219 17.88 12.68 -9.55
N LYS A 220 16.76 12.85 -8.86
CA LYS A 220 15.99 14.11 -8.80
C LYS A 220 15.77 14.53 -7.35
N SER A 221 16.01 15.79 -7.04
CA SER A 221 15.79 16.33 -5.71
C SER A 221 14.77 17.45 -5.71
N PHE A 222 13.98 17.53 -4.64
CA PHE A 222 12.98 18.55 -4.39
C PHE A 222 13.17 19.11 -2.99
N THR A 223 12.99 20.41 -2.84
CA THR A 223 12.98 21.07 -1.52
C THR A 223 11.52 21.37 -1.17
N ILE A 224 10.99 20.67 -0.18
CA ILE A 224 9.59 20.75 0.23
C ILE A 224 9.52 21.58 1.51
N PRO A 225 8.84 22.74 1.52
CA PRO A 225 8.75 23.56 2.73
C PRO A 225 7.99 22.82 3.83
N LEU A 226 8.45 22.94 5.09
CA LEU A 226 7.78 22.33 6.24
C LEU A 226 6.49 23.05 6.61
N GLU A 227 6.39 24.35 6.28
CA GLU A 227 5.19 25.15 6.47
C GLU A 227 4.84 25.90 5.18
N ILE A 228 3.54 26.00 4.88
CA ILE A 228 3.00 26.88 3.83
C ILE A 228 1.91 27.76 4.42
N SER A 229 1.76 28.97 3.89
CA SER A 229 0.65 29.87 4.20
C SER A 229 -0.39 29.87 3.07
N SER A 230 -1.65 30.07 3.42
CA SER A 230 -2.64 30.53 2.44
C SER A 230 -2.41 32.01 2.14
N GLU A 231 -2.40 32.38 0.86
CA GLU A 231 -2.40 33.80 0.46
C GLU A 231 -3.52 34.56 1.19
N GLY A 232 -3.18 35.71 1.78
CA GLY A 232 -4.12 36.57 2.49
C GLY A 232 -4.56 36.10 3.88
N ALA A 233 -4.15 34.92 4.36
CA ALA A 233 -4.56 34.41 5.67
C ALA A 233 -3.38 34.16 6.62
N ARG A 234 -3.56 34.46 7.91
CA ARG A 234 -2.60 34.14 9.00
C ARG A 234 -2.46 32.64 9.27
N GLN A 235 -3.08 31.80 8.45
CA GLN A 235 -3.13 30.36 8.65
C GLN A 235 -1.91 29.66 8.06
N LYS A 236 -1.29 28.84 8.90
CA LYS A 236 -0.15 27.99 8.54
C LYS A 236 -0.59 26.54 8.44
N TYR A 237 -0.09 25.86 7.42
CA TYR A 237 -0.24 24.43 7.25
C TYR A 237 1.13 23.79 7.39
N ARG A 238 1.20 22.64 8.06
CA ARG A 238 2.44 21.90 8.32
C ARG A 238 2.49 20.66 7.45
N LEU A 239 3.66 20.39 6.89
CA LEU A 239 3.90 19.18 6.12
C LEU A 239 3.68 17.96 7.01
N TYR A 240 2.74 17.12 6.60
CA TYR A 240 2.33 15.94 7.32
C TYR A 240 2.97 14.69 6.71
N THR A 241 2.61 14.39 5.45
CA THR A 241 3.07 13.22 4.70
C THR A 241 3.56 13.59 3.31
N LEU A 242 4.49 12.77 2.79
CA LEU A 242 4.84 12.69 1.38
C LEU A 242 4.31 11.39 0.82
N GLU A 243 3.50 11.48 -0.24
CA GLU A 243 2.76 10.36 -0.79
C GLU A 243 3.11 10.12 -2.25
N LEU A 244 3.41 8.86 -2.59
CA LEU A 244 3.70 8.43 -3.95
C LEU A 244 3.14 7.03 -4.16
N SER A 245 2.24 6.88 -5.13
CA SER A 245 1.73 5.59 -5.54
C SER A 245 1.85 5.43 -7.06
N THR A 246 2.52 4.38 -7.52
CA THR A 246 2.65 4.09 -8.95
C THR A 246 2.95 2.61 -9.21
N THR A 247 2.66 2.16 -10.44
CA THR A 247 2.92 0.81 -10.91
C THR A 247 3.55 0.85 -12.29
N PHE A 248 4.61 0.08 -12.51
CA PHE A 248 5.25 -0.04 -13.82
C PHE A 248 5.99 -1.38 -13.96
N LYS A 249 6.61 -1.60 -15.12
CA LYS A 249 7.50 -2.74 -15.39
C LYS A 249 8.95 -2.27 -15.41
N ASP A 250 9.85 -2.96 -14.70
CA ASP A 250 11.29 -2.69 -14.77
C ASP A 250 11.92 -3.30 -16.04
N SER A 251 13.22 -3.10 -16.21
CA SER A 251 13.98 -3.61 -17.37
C SER A 251 13.98 -5.14 -17.51
N THR A 252 13.61 -5.87 -16.45
CA THR A 252 13.48 -7.33 -16.46
C THR A 252 12.05 -7.81 -16.76
N GLY A 253 11.11 -6.88 -16.99
CA GLY A 253 9.68 -7.18 -17.16
C GLY A 253 8.94 -7.44 -15.84
N ARG A 254 9.62 -7.28 -14.69
CA ARG A 254 9.04 -7.46 -13.36
C ARG A 254 8.12 -6.29 -13.03
N THR A 255 6.96 -6.58 -12.43
CA THR A 255 6.08 -5.55 -11.88
C THR A 255 6.77 -4.88 -10.70
N VAL A 256 6.81 -3.54 -10.72
CA VAL A 256 7.21 -2.69 -9.60
C VAL A 256 5.98 -1.94 -9.11
N LEU A 257 5.70 -2.07 -7.82
CA LEU A 257 4.66 -1.33 -7.10
C LEU A 257 5.35 -0.40 -6.10
N ILE A 258 5.13 0.91 -6.25
CA ILE A 258 5.60 1.91 -5.29
C ILE A 258 4.37 2.40 -4.53
N ASP A 259 4.40 2.31 -3.20
CA ASP A 259 3.39 2.85 -2.28
C ASP A 259 4.10 3.43 -1.05
N LEU A 260 4.46 4.71 -1.15
CA LEU A 260 5.18 5.46 -0.13
C LEU A 260 4.22 6.46 0.53
N SER A 261 4.24 6.48 1.86
CA SER A 261 3.62 7.48 2.72
C SER A 261 4.61 7.77 3.85
N THR A 262 5.54 8.68 3.58
CA THR A 262 6.61 9.03 4.52
C THR A 262 6.15 10.20 5.37
N TRP A 263 6.11 9.97 6.68
CA TRP A 263 5.86 11.00 7.67
C TRP A 263 7.07 11.92 7.78
N VAL A 264 6.84 13.23 7.61
CA VAL A 264 7.92 14.23 7.65
C VAL A 264 7.73 15.21 8.82
N GLY A 265 6.50 15.37 9.28
CA GLY A 265 6.15 16.23 10.40
C GLY A 265 6.26 15.54 11.76
N LYS A 266 7.42 15.67 12.42
CA LYS A 266 7.58 15.73 13.89
C LYS A 266 8.79 16.59 14.19
#